data_AF-A0A8K0NYX0-F1
#
_entry.id   AF-A0A8K0NYX0-F1
#
_cell.length_a   1.000
_cell.length_b   1.000
_cell.length_c   1.000
_cell.angle_alpha   90.00
_cell.angle_beta   90.00
_cell.angle_gamma   90.00
#
_symmetry.space_group_name_H-M   'P 1'
#
loop_
_entity.id
_entity.type
_entity.pdbx_description
1 polymer ?
#
loop_
_entity_poly.entity_id
_entity_poly.type
_entity_poly.pdbx_seq_one_letter_code
_entity_poly.pdbx_strand_id
1 'polypeptide(L)'
;MAFLISRLCEKALINFSLRESRNIFQRVSGIPGIYDVNARSVRTNFPRNVALPKAATEQVYMEDEKEDSSISKEIITNVNQQIKNDSHGRLFAVIQVMGKQFKVTNEDIIVLLVGASDFTVIGRPLVSPSLVNVEGTVIEKALSHTKTRFRKQRRKQYRRIKFYRSELTMLRINTVEFKGLLNEHKDVEGTEGRIF
;
A
#
# COMPACT_ATOMS: atom_id res chain seq x y z
N MET A 1 31.33 30.01 19.79
CA MET A 1 31.52 28.55 19.78
C MET A 1 31.47 28.07 18.34
N ALA A 2 32.35 27.15 17.94
CA ALA A 2 32.52 26.71 16.55
C ALA A 2 32.69 25.19 16.47
N PHE A 3 33.02 24.71 15.26
CA PHE A 3 33.52 23.38 14.89
C PHE A 3 32.52 22.28 14.44
N LEU A 4 32.69 21.94 13.16
CA LEU A 4 32.83 20.60 12.56
C LEU A 4 31.62 19.68 12.33
N ILE A 5 31.18 19.73 11.07
CA ILE A 5 31.13 18.60 10.11
C ILE A 5 31.87 17.32 10.55
N SER A 6 31.18 16.18 10.46
CA SER A 6 31.77 14.92 9.95
C SER A 6 30.69 14.04 9.30
N ARG A 7 31.10 13.14 8.39
CA ARG A 7 30.26 12.10 7.77
C ARG A 7 30.55 10.75 8.44
N LEU A 8 29.61 9.80 8.33
CA LEU A 8 29.73 8.34 8.03
C LEU A 8 28.29 7.76 8.18
N CYS A 9 27.78 6.89 7.30
CA CYS A 9 27.96 5.41 7.25
C CYS A 9 27.70 4.70 8.60
N GLU A 10 26.97 3.57 8.67
CA GLU A 10 26.41 2.73 7.59
C GLU A 10 25.17 1.90 8.01
N LYS A 11 24.76 0.95 7.15
CA LYS A 11 23.55 0.11 7.22
C LYS A 11 23.35 -0.61 8.57
N ALA A 12 22.10 -0.67 9.06
CA ALA A 12 21.64 -1.77 9.91
C ALA A 12 20.11 -1.99 9.77
N LEU A 13 19.75 -3.25 9.53
CA LEU A 13 18.44 -3.83 9.21
C LEU A 13 17.25 -3.41 10.09
N ILE A 14 16.08 -3.27 9.46
CA ILE A 14 14.78 -3.27 10.14
C ILE A 14 14.46 -4.70 10.58
N ASN A 15 14.10 -4.90 11.85
CA ASN A 15 13.41 -6.10 12.33
C ASN A 15 12.13 -5.68 13.06
N PHE A 16 10.98 -6.02 12.48
CA PHE A 16 9.67 -5.54 12.94
C PHE A 16 8.99 -6.58 13.83
N SER A 17 9.20 -6.49 15.15
CA SER A 17 8.50 -7.33 16.13
C SER A 17 7.26 -6.62 16.64
N LEU A 18 6.08 -7.19 16.34
CA LEU A 18 4.79 -6.70 16.84
C LEU A 18 4.69 -6.97 18.35
N ARG A 19 4.91 -5.93 19.17
CA ARG A 19 4.69 -5.99 20.62
C ARG A 19 3.28 -5.49 20.96
N GLU A 20 2.52 -6.32 21.66
CA GLU A 20 1.08 -6.16 21.82
C GLU A 20 0.64 -4.86 22.51
N SER A 21 -0.53 -4.37 22.12
CA SER A 21 -1.15 -3.14 22.61
C SER A 21 -1.59 -3.25 24.07
N ARG A 22 -0.97 -2.46 24.96
CA ARG A 22 -1.42 -2.27 26.33
C ARG A 22 -2.74 -1.48 26.38
N ASN A 23 -3.86 -2.18 26.48
CA ASN A 23 -5.15 -1.53 26.74
C ASN A 23 -5.21 -0.98 28.17
N ILE A 24 -5.40 0.33 28.29
CA ILE A 24 -5.64 1.03 29.55
C ILE A 24 -7.16 1.10 29.73
N PHE A 25 -7.70 0.46 30.75
CA PHE A 25 -9.10 0.66 31.16
C PHE A 25 -9.18 1.32 32.53
N GLN A 26 -10.07 2.30 32.68
CA GLN A 26 -10.11 3.18 33.83
C GLN A 26 -10.88 2.56 35.00
N ARG A 27 -10.43 2.84 36.24
CA ARG A 27 -11.25 2.60 37.43
C ARG A 27 -12.45 3.55 37.42
N VAL A 28 -13.66 3.01 37.45
CA VAL A 28 -14.85 3.71 37.93
C VAL A 28 -15.11 3.21 39.36
N SER A 29 -15.27 4.14 40.31
CA SER A 29 -15.48 3.81 41.72
C SER A 29 -16.95 3.47 42.01
N GLY A 30 -17.21 2.23 42.43
CA GLY A 30 -18.51 1.80 42.95
C GLY A 30 -18.68 2.14 44.43
N ILE A 31 -19.93 2.39 44.84
CA ILE A 31 -20.34 2.77 46.20
C ILE A 31 -20.51 1.50 47.07
N PRO A 32 -20.11 1.49 48.35
CA PRO A 32 -20.22 0.32 49.21
C PRO A 32 -21.65 0.09 49.75
N GLY A 33 -21.99 -1.18 49.97
CA GLY A 33 -23.08 -1.60 50.85
C GLY A 33 -24.46 -1.76 50.18
N ILE A 34 -24.68 -2.89 49.50
CA ILE A 34 -26.02 -3.45 49.24
C ILE A 34 -25.92 -4.97 49.04
N TYR A 35 -26.48 -5.72 50.00
CA TYR A 35 -26.73 -7.18 50.10
C TYR A 35 -25.59 -8.17 49.71
N ASP A 36 -25.11 -8.94 50.70
CA ASP A 36 -24.28 -10.13 50.47
C ASP A 36 -25.09 -11.30 49.88
N VAL A 37 -25.18 -11.37 48.56
CA VAL A 37 -25.49 -12.63 47.86
C VAL A 37 -24.20 -13.43 47.67
N ASN A 38 -24.09 -14.52 48.44
CA ASN A 38 -22.96 -15.44 48.43
C ASN A 38 -22.78 -16.13 47.06
N ALA A 39 -22.03 -15.50 46.16
CA ALA A 39 -21.84 -15.91 44.76
C ALA A 39 -21.01 -17.20 44.54
N ARG A 40 -20.97 -18.11 45.52
CA ARG A 40 -20.20 -19.37 45.47
C ARG A 40 -20.97 -20.58 44.93
N SER A 41 -22.26 -20.46 44.59
CA SER A 41 -23.12 -21.60 44.22
C SER A 41 -23.77 -21.53 42.83
N VAL A 42 -23.71 -20.41 42.09
CA VAL A 42 -24.19 -20.38 40.69
C VAL A 42 -23.14 -21.04 39.79
N ARG A 43 -23.07 -22.38 39.86
CA ARG A 43 -22.50 -23.21 38.81
C ARG A 43 -23.39 -23.05 37.58
N THR A 44 -23.00 -22.17 36.66
CA THR A 44 -23.57 -22.21 35.31
C THR A 44 -23.23 -23.57 34.71
N ASN A 45 -24.25 -24.40 34.49
CA ASN A 45 -24.09 -25.72 33.86
C ASN A 45 -23.87 -25.57 32.35
N PHE A 46 -22.85 -24.80 31.96
CA PHE A 46 -22.27 -24.94 30.63
C PHE A 46 -21.72 -26.37 30.51
N PRO A 47 -22.18 -27.17 29.54
CA PRO A 47 -21.64 -28.51 29.32
C PRO A 47 -20.18 -28.38 28.89
N ARG A 48 -19.27 -28.68 29.83
CA ARG A 48 -17.81 -28.54 29.63
C ARG A 48 -17.25 -29.39 28.47
N ASN A 49 -18.05 -30.36 28.02
CA ASN A 49 -17.74 -31.30 26.94
C ASN A 49 -18.76 -31.19 25.78
N VAL A 50 -19.19 -29.99 25.39
CA VAL A 50 -19.54 -29.80 23.97
C VAL A 50 -18.24 -29.62 23.22
N ALA A 51 -17.83 -30.65 22.47
CA ALA A 51 -16.83 -30.46 21.44
C ALA A 51 -17.42 -29.50 20.41
N LEU A 52 -16.96 -28.24 20.43
CA LEU A 52 -17.08 -27.39 19.24
C LEU A 52 -16.53 -28.21 18.07
N PRO A 53 -17.24 -28.32 16.93
CA PRO A 53 -16.66 -28.97 15.77
C PRO A 53 -15.34 -28.27 15.50
N LYS A 54 -14.25 -29.04 15.36
CA LYS A 54 -13.04 -28.50 14.73
C LYS A 54 -13.53 -27.85 13.44
N ALA A 55 -13.21 -26.57 13.24
CA ALA A 55 -13.44 -25.93 11.95
C ALA A 55 -12.89 -26.87 10.88
N ALA A 56 -13.66 -27.12 9.82
CA ALA A 56 -13.36 -28.15 8.83
C ALA A 56 -12.19 -27.67 7.95
N THR A 57 -10.99 -27.67 8.53
CA THR A 57 -9.74 -27.35 7.84
C THR A 57 -9.42 -28.52 6.94
N GLU A 58 -9.86 -28.41 5.68
CA GLU A 58 -9.37 -29.26 4.61
C GLU A 58 -7.84 -29.20 4.59
N GLN A 59 -7.21 -30.36 4.41
CA GLN A 59 -5.76 -30.45 4.37
C GLN A 59 -5.30 -29.96 3.00
N VAL A 60 -4.96 -28.67 2.92
CA VAL A 60 -4.29 -28.10 1.75
C VAL A 60 -2.90 -28.71 1.66
N TYR A 61 -2.74 -29.65 0.73
CA TYR A 61 -1.43 -30.10 0.30
C TYR A 61 -0.76 -28.96 -0.47
N MET A 62 0.53 -28.72 -0.20
CA MET A 62 1.35 -27.85 -1.05
C MET A 62 1.86 -28.71 -2.20
N GLU A 63 1.83 -28.17 -3.42
CA GLU A 63 2.39 -28.81 -4.61
C GLU A 63 3.94 -28.80 -4.54
N ASP A 64 4.61 -29.68 -5.29
CA ASP A 64 6.07 -29.78 -5.25
C ASP A 64 6.72 -28.52 -5.88
N GLU A 65 7.70 -27.90 -5.21
CA GLU A 65 8.34 -26.63 -5.64
C GLU A 65 8.87 -26.62 -7.10
N LYS A 66 9.10 -27.81 -7.66
CA LYS A 66 9.54 -28.01 -9.04
C LYS A 66 8.39 -27.86 -10.05
N GLU A 67 7.20 -28.34 -9.69
CA GLU A 67 6.00 -28.32 -10.53
C GLU A 67 5.48 -26.88 -10.66
N ASP A 68 5.40 -26.15 -9.54
CA ASP A 68 5.27 -24.69 -9.45
C ASP A 68 6.22 -23.96 -10.40
N SER A 69 7.49 -24.38 -10.43
CA SER A 69 8.52 -23.79 -11.29
C SER A 69 8.29 -24.07 -12.78
N SER A 70 7.61 -25.15 -13.17
CA SER A 70 7.18 -25.36 -14.57
C SER A 70 5.97 -24.50 -14.91
N ILE A 71 4.93 -24.55 -14.08
CA ILE A 71 3.64 -23.87 -14.30
C ILE A 71 3.85 -22.35 -14.42
N SER A 72 4.66 -21.76 -13.52
CA SER A 72 5.00 -20.34 -13.57
C SER A 72 5.77 -19.94 -14.83
N LYS A 73 6.64 -20.80 -15.37
CA LYS A 73 7.34 -20.53 -16.65
C LYS A 73 6.37 -20.58 -17.83
N GLU A 74 5.45 -21.56 -17.86
CA GLU A 74 4.44 -21.68 -18.91
C GLU A 74 3.52 -20.45 -18.96
N ILE A 75 2.97 -20.04 -17.79
CA ILE A 75 2.16 -18.83 -17.66
C ILE A 75 2.92 -17.60 -18.17
N ILE A 76 4.19 -17.44 -17.78
CA ILE A 76 5.04 -16.34 -18.25
C ILE A 76 5.25 -16.39 -19.77
N THR A 77 5.45 -17.56 -20.37
CA THR A 77 5.55 -17.68 -21.84
C THR A 77 4.23 -17.32 -22.54
N ASN A 78 3.08 -17.68 -21.97
CA ASN A 78 1.77 -17.38 -22.54
C ASN A 78 1.45 -15.88 -22.47
N VAL A 79 1.73 -15.22 -21.33
CA VAL A 79 1.59 -13.76 -21.20
C VAL A 79 2.58 -13.02 -22.12
N ASN A 80 3.82 -13.50 -22.26
CA ASN A 80 4.78 -12.92 -23.21
C ASN A 80 4.33 -13.06 -24.69
N GLN A 81 3.61 -14.12 -25.06
CA GLN A 81 2.98 -14.23 -26.38
C GLN A 81 1.82 -13.24 -26.54
N GLN A 82 0.97 -13.08 -25.51
CA GLN A 82 -0.15 -12.14 -25.55
C GLN A 82 0.30 -10.67 -25.62
N ILE A 83 1.41 -10.33 -24.97
CA ILE A 83 2.08 -9.03 -25.10
C ILE A 83 2.63 -8.85 -26.52
N LYS A 84 3.42 -9.82 -27.04
CA LYS A 84 4.02 -9.74 -28.40
C LYS A 84 3.00 -9.58 -29.53
N ASN A 85 1.80 -10.14 -29.37
CA ASN A 85 0.75 -10.13 -30.38
C ASN A 85 -0.24 -8.96 -30.23
N ASP A 86 -0.03 -8.07 -29.25
CA ASP A 86 -0.99 -7.03 -28.80
C ASP A 86 -2.42 -7.56 -28.58
N SER A 87 -2.54 -8.85 -28.25
CA SER A 87 -3.80 -9.58 -28.14
C SER A 87 -4.45 -9.40 -26.77
N HIS A 88 -4.29 -8.22 -26.15
CA HIS A 88 -4.69 -7.92 -24.78
C HIS A 88 -5.72 -6.80 -24.71
N GLY A 89 -6.68 -6.91 -23.78
CA GLY A 89 -7.71 -5.89 -23.57
C GLY A 89 -7.16 -4.57 -23.01
N ARG A 90 -8.03 -3.55 -22.92
CA ARG A 90 -7.68 -2.22 -22.39
C ARG A 90 -6.97 -2.33 -21.03
N LEU A 91 -5.74 -1.83 -21.00
CA LEU A 91 -4.90 -1.82 -19.80
C LEU A 91 -5.40 -0.84 -18.72
N PHE A 92 -5.02 -1.11 -17.48
CA PHE A 92 -5.09 -0.18 -16.36
C PHE A 92 -3.86 -0.34 -15.45
N ALA A 93 -3.51 0.71 -14.72
CA ALA A 93 -2.41 0.73 -13.78
C ALA A 93 -2.84 1.17 -12.37
N VAL A 94 -2.05 0.80 -11.37
CA VAL A 94 -2.08 1.42 -10.03
C VAL A 94 -0.79 2.20 -9.85
N ILE A 95 -0.93 3.51 -9.63
CA ILE A 95 0.19 4.46 -9.66
C ILE A 95 0.34 5.14 -8.31
N GLN A 96 1.59 5.32 -7.85
CA GLN A 96 1.90 5.98 -6.58
C GLN A 96 2.36 7.44 -6.78
N VAL A 97 1.47 8.39 -6.53
CA VAL A 97 1.74 9.83 -6.67
C VAL A 97 1.61 10.52 -5.31
N MET A 98 2.66 11.24 -4.89
CA MET A 98 2.71 12.01 -3.62
C MET A 98 2.29 11.21 -2.37
N GLY A 99 2.69 9.92 -2.31
CA GLY A 99 2.38 9.02 -1.19
C GLY A 99 0.95 8.50 -1.17
N LYS A 100 0.20 8.61 -2.28
CA LYS A 100 -1.14 8.03 -2.46
C LYS A 100 -1.17 7.12 -3.68
N GLN A 101 -1.98 6.07 -3.61
CA GLN A 101 -2.23 5.17 -4.73
C GLN A 101 -3.50 5.57 -5.46
N PHE A 102 -3.46 5.52 -6.78
CA PHE A 102 -4.60 5.77 -7.66
C PHE A 102 -4.74 4.63 -8.66
N LYS A 103 -5.94 4.05 -8.81
CA LYS A 103 -6.28 3.24 -9.99
C LYS A 103 -6.54 4.22 -11.14
N VAL A 104 -5.80 4.09 -12.23
CA VAL A 104 -5.92 4.93 -13.41
C VAL A 104 -5.73 4.07 -14.66
N THR A 105 -6.45 4.39 -15.74
CA THR A 105 -6.17 3.79 -17.05
C THR A 105 -5.28 4.76 -17.79
N ASN A 106 -4.03 4.37 -18.07
CA ASN A 106 -3.14 5.03 -19.04
C ASN A 106 -2.95 6.50 -18.68
N GLU A 107 -2.02 7.03 -17.88
CA GLU A 107 -0.58 6.82 -17.60
C GLU A 107 -0.15 7.67 -16.38
N ASP A 108 0.96 7.36 -15.70
CA ASP A 108 1.86 8.28 -14.94
C ASP A 108 3.03 7.47 -14.29
N ILE A 109 4.10 8.13 -13.84
CA ILE A 109 5.50 7.67 -13.78
C ILE A 109 5.83 6.47 -12.86
N ILE A 110 5.06 6.19 -11.79
CA ILE A 110 5.45 5.18 -10.76
C ILE A 110 4.40 4.07 -10.64
N VAL A 111 4.59 2.99 -11.40
CA VAL A 111 3.65 1.87 -11.50
C VAL A 111 3.94 0.78 -10.46
N LEU A 112 2.91 0.47 -9.66
CA LEU A 112 2.89 -0.64 -8.69
C LEU A 112 2.35 -1.94 -9.32
N LEU A 113 1.40 -1.80 -10.25
CA LEU A 113 0.65 -2.90 -10.85
C LEU A 113 0.12 -2.46 -12.22
N VAL A 114 0.13 -3.36 -13.21
CA VAL A 114 -0.63 -3.25 -14.47
C VAL A 114 -1.59 -4.43 -14.58
N GLY A 115 -2.81 -4.19 -15.03
CA GLY A 115 -3.77 -5.23 -15.39
C GLY A 115 -4.26 -5.06 -16.83
N ALA A 116 -4.31 -6.16 -17.56
CA ALA A 116 -5.10 -6.33 -18.77
C ALA A 116 -6.49 -6.90 -18.39
N SER A 117 -7.21 -7.45 -19.36
CA SER A 117 -8.40 -8.29 -19.12
C SER A 117 -8.03 -9.62 -18.47
N ASP A 118 -6.94 -10.25 -18.92
CA ASP A 118 -6.70 -11.68 -18.70
C ASP A 118 -5.49 -11.97 -17.80
N PHE A 119 -4.61 -10.97 -17.59
CA PHE A 119 -3.42 -11.08 -16.75
C PHE A 119 -3.14 -9.78 -15.98
N THR A 120 -2.41 -9.90 -14.85
CA THR A 120 -1.96 -8.77 -14.04
C THR A 120 -0.48 -8.90 -13.69
N VAL A 121 0.31 -7.89 -14.04
CA VAL A 121 1.72 -7.76 -13.64
C VAL A 121 1.79 -6.96 -12.34
N ILE A 122 2.30 -7.57 -11.27
CA ILE A 122 2.41 -6.95 -9.95
C ILE A 122 3.88 -6.71 -9.60
N GLY A 123 4.20 -5.47 -9.24
CA GLY A 123 5.54 -5.05 -8.85
C GLY A 123 6.01 -5.58 -7.49
N ARG A 124 7.33 -5.56 -7.26
CA ARG A 124 7.95 -5.97 -5.98
C ARG A 124 9.01 -4.97 -5.50
N PRO A 125 8.62 -3.80 -4.94
CA PRO A 125 7.26 -3.26 -4.84
C PRO A 125 6.81 -2.48 -6.09
N LEU A 126 7.73 -2.14 -6.99
CA LEU A 126 7.45 -1.47 -8.26
C LEU A 126 7.57 -2.46 -9.42
N VAL A 127 6.92 -2.14 -10.55
CA VAL A 127 7.17 -2.79 -11.84
C VAL A 127 8.43 -2.18 -12.47
N SER A 128 9.21 -2.94 -13.25
CA SER A 128 10.41 -2.39 -13.89
C SER A 128 10.06 -1.36 -14.98
N PRO A 129 10.81 -0.25 -15.08
CA PRO A 129 10.53 0.82 -16.05
C PRO A 129 10.82 0.39 -17.51
N SER A 130 11.61 -0.67 -17.69
CA SER A 130 11.84 -1.33 -18.97
C SER A 130 10.63 -2.08 -19.50
N LEU A 131 9.73 -2.54 -18.63
CA LEU A 131 8.59 -3.38 -19.00
C LEU A 131 7.36 -2.56 -19.41
N VAL A 132 7.11 -1.41 -18.76
CA VAL A 132 5.86 -0.63 -18.90
C VAL A 132 6.16 0.85 -19.13
N ASN A 133 5.55 1.42 -20.17
CA ASN A 133 5.63 2.83 -20.51
C ASN A 133 4.33 3.58 -20.18
N VAL A 134 4.46 4.85 -19.78
CA VAL A 134 3.34 5.69 -19.35
C VAL A 134 3.66 7.20 -19.46
N GLU A 135 3.15 7.89 -20.50
CA GLU A 135 3.53 9.25 -20.95
C GLU A 135 2.50 10.38 -20.62
N GLY A 136 2.14 10.56 -19.34
CA GLY A 136 1.09 11.51 -18.93
C GLY A 136 1.30 12.98 -19.36
N THR A 137 0.23 13.67 -19.77
CA THR A 137 0.21 15.10 -20.17
C THR A 137 -0.33 16.02 -19.07
N VAL A 138 0.23 17.21 -18.86
CA VAL A 138 -0.33 18.18 -17.89
C VAL A 138 -1.43 19.00 -18.57
N ILE A 139 -2.70 18.86 -18.14
CA ILE A 139 -3.82 19.69 -18.64
C ILE A 139 -3.73 21.10 -18.05
N GLU A 140 -3.67 21.19 -16.72
CA GLU A 140 -3.86 22.45 -15.99
C GLU A 140 -2.98 22.53 -14.75
N LYS A 141 -2.45 23.72 -14.47
CA LYS A 141 -1.80 24.07 -13.20
C LYS A 141 -2.65 25.13 -12.50
N ALA A 142 -3.36 24.69 -11.47
CA ALA A 142 -4.44 25.43 -10.83
C ALA A 142 -4.13 25.76 -9.36
N LEU A 143 -4.85 26.74 -8.81
CA LEU A 143 -4.93 26.96 -7.36
C LEU A 143 -6.32 26.59 -6.87
N SER A 144 -6.40 25.63 -5.94
CA SER A 144 -7.67 25.25 -5.29
C SER A 144 -8.39 26.44 -4.64
N HIS A 145 -9.69 26.27 -4.35
CA HIS A 145 -10.50 27.31 -3.70
C HIS A 145 -9.85 27.86 -2.42
N THR A 146 -10.08 29.15 -2.14
CA THR A 146 -9.49 29.83 -0.99
C THR A 146 -10.01 29.26 0.34
N LYS A 147 -9.19 28.46 1.00
CA LYS A 147 -9.48 27.87 2.32
C LYS A 147 -9.12 28.86 3.41
N THR A 148 -10.01 29.03 4.38
CA THR A 148 -9.84 29.99 5.47
C THR A 148 -9.32 29.30 6.73
N ARG A 149 -8.01 29.39 7.00
CA ARG A 149 -7.42 28.90 8.25
C ARG A 149 -7.69 29.91 9.37
N PHE A 150 -8.86 29.79 9.99
CA PHE A 150 -9.25 30.59 11.14
C PHE A 150 -8.65 30.03 12.44
N ARG A 151 -8.17 30.93 13.32
CA ARG A 151 -7.77 30.62 14.69
C ARG A 151 -8.33 31.69 15.64
N LYS A 152 -9.00 31.28 16.71
CA LYS A 152 -9.60 32.15 17.73
C LYS A 152 -9.39 31.56 19.12
N GLN A 153 -8.98 32.36 20.09
CA GLN A 153 -8.96 31.98 21.51
C GLN A 153 -9.90 32.91 22.30
N ARG A 154 -10.75 32.34 23.15
CA ARG A 154 -11.73 33.09 23.96
C ARG A 154 -10.99 33.88 25.06
N ARG A 155 -11.42 35.13 25.32
CA ARG A 155 -10.86 36.04 26.35
C ARG A 155 -9.34 36.33 26.26
N LYS A 156 -8.70 36.15 25.10
CA LYS A 156 -7.27 36.42 24.89
C LYS A 156 -6.97 37.41 23.74
N GLN A 157 -8.01 38.08 23.20
CA GLN A 157 -7.97 38.95 22.01
C GLN A 157 -7.40 38.32 20.72
N TYR A 158 -6.89 37.09 20.78
CA TYR A 158 -6.29 36.36 19.67
C TYR A 158 -7.36 35.87 18.69
N ARG A 159 -7.47 36.57 17.56
CA ARG A 159 -8.21 36.17 16.36
C ARG A 159 -7.30 36.36 15.15
N ARG A 160 -7.01 35.29 14.41
CA ARG A 160 -6.18 35.32 13.19
C ARG A 160 -6.92 34.59 12.07
N ILE A 161 -6.94 35.21 10.89
CA ILE A 161 -7.45 34.67 9.64
C ILE A 161 -6.23 34.53 8.73
N LYS A 162 -5.92 33.33 8.24
CA LYS A 162 -4.99 33.14 7.11
C LYS A 162 -5.71 32.40 5.99
N PHE A 163 -5.92 33.08 4.88
CA PHE A 163 -6.32 32.44 3.63
C PHE A 163 -5.15 31.59 3.10
N TYR A 164 -5.46 30.43 2.54
CA TYR A 164 -4.49 29.60 1.82
C TYR A 164 -5.18 28.90 0.66
N ARG A 165 -4.44 28.71 -0.43
CA ARG A 165 -4.80 27.88 -1.57
C ARG A 165 -3.71 26.82 -1.70
N SER A 166 -4.10 25.59 -2.02
CA SER A 166 -3.14 24.56 -2.43
C SER A 166 -3.02 24.59 -3.95
N GLU A 167 -1.80 24.52 -4.46
CA GLU A 167 -1.51 24.22 -5.86
C GLU A 167 -2.05 22.82 -6.19
N LEU A 168 -2.62 22.69 -7.39
CA LEU A 168 -3.15 21.46 -7.95
C LEU A 168 -2.68 21.34 -9.40
N THR A 169 -2.24 20.17 -9.80
CA THR A 169 -1.91 19.85 -11.19
C THR A 169 -2.91 18.81 -11.69
N MET A 170 -3.70 19.16 -12.70
CA MET A 170 -4.53 18.18 -13.39
C MET A 170 -3.70 17.54 -14.49
N LEU A 171 -3.40 16.25 -14.30
CA LEU A 171 -2.75 15.41 -15.28
C LEU A 171 -3.83 14.72 -16.11
N ARG A 172 -3.69 14.75 -17.44
CA ARG A 172 -4.24 13.77 -18.36
C ARG A 172 -3.22 12.67 -18.56
N ILE A 173 -3.80 11.56 -18.90
CA ILE A 173 -3.45 10.18 -18.64
C ILE A 173 -3.92 9.68 -20.06
N ASN A 174 -3.01 9.26 -20.95
CA ASN A 174 -3.25 8.94 -22.38
C ASN A 174 -3.10 7.43 -22.78
N THR A 175 -1.90 6.83 -22.78
CA THR A 175 -1.51 5.48 -23.32
C THR A 175 -0.63 4.60 -22.38
N VAL A 176 -1.16 3.57 -21.68
CA VAL A 176 -0.29 2.51 -21.11
C VAL A 176 0.15 1.62 -22.26
N GLU A 177 1.44 1.33 -22.33
CA GLU A 177 2.00 0.35 -23.27
C GLU A 177 2.99 -0.57 -22.55
N PHE A 178 3.07 -1.84 -22.98
CA PHE A 178 4.18 -2.72 -22.62
C PHE A 178 5.33 -2.49 -23.61
N LYS A 179 6.53 -2.19 -23.11
CA LYS A 179 7.76 -2.03 -23.94
C LYS A 179 8.74 -3.19 -23.82
N GLY A 180 8.59 -4.04 -22.81
CA GLY A 180 9.47 -5.18 -22.55
C GLY A 180 8.71 -6.51 -22.44
N LEU A 181 9.46 -7.57 -22.16
CA LEU A 181 8.94 -8.91 -21.94
C LEU A 181 9.25 -9.36 -20.52
N LEU A 182 8.37 -10.19 -19.95
CA LEU A 182 8.56 -10.74 -18.61
C LEU A 182 9.82 -11.60 -18.59
N ASN A 183 10.63 -11.42 -17.54
CA ASN A 183 11.96 -11.98 -17.31
C ASN A 183 13.09 -11.49 -18.23
N GLU A 184 12.84 -10.63 -19.22
CA GLU A 184 13.90 -9.97 -20.03
C GLU A 184 14.38 -8.67 -19.36
N HIS A 185 14.97 -8.78 -18.16
CA HIS A 185 15.59 -7.67 -17.45
C HIS A 185 17.01 -7.42 -17.97
N LYS A 186 17.41 -6.16 -18.22
CA LYS A 186 18.82 -5.85 -18.54
C LYS A 186 19.66 -5.87 -17.26
N ASP A 187 20.81 -6.55 -17.24
CA ASP A 187 21.63 -6.65 -16.01
C ASP A 187 22.13 -5.30 -15.45
N VAL A 188 22.05 -4.22 -16.25
CA VAL A 188 22.47 -2.86 -15.87
C VAL A 188 21.34 -1.86 -16.15
N GLU A 189 20.27 -1.88 -15.35
CA GLU A 189 19.26 -0.81 -15.31
C GLU A 189 19.68 0.30 -14.32
N GLY A 190 19.52 1.57 -14.71
CA GLY A 190 19.68 2.73 -13.82
C GLY A 190 20.98 3.54 -13.94
N THR A 191 21.83 3.31 -14.94
CA THR A 191 22.90 4.25 -15.34
C THR A 191 22.41 5.32 -16.33
N GLU A 192 21.45 4.97 -17.18
CA GLU A 192 20.84 5.86 -18.16
C GLU A 192 20.18 7.08 -17.47
N GLY A 193 20.43 8.29 -18.00
CA GLY A 193 19.93 9.56 -17.44
C GLY A 193 20.75 10.18 -16.31
N ARG A 194 21.76 9.51 -15.75
CA ARG A 194 22.68 10.10 -14.76
C ARG A 194 23.82 10.87 -15.41
N ILE A 195 23.58 12.15 -15.70
CA ILE A 195 24.65 13.11 -15.96
C ILE A 195 25.41 13.36 -14.64
N PHE A 196 26.75 13.25 -14.69
CA PHE A 196 27.66 13.56 -13.59
C PHE A 196 28.12 15.02 -13.64
#